data_AF-A0A960Z663-F1
#
_entry.id   AF-A0A960Z663-F1
#
_cell.length_a   1.000
_cell.length_b   1.000
_cell.length_c   1.000
_cell.angle_alpha   90.00
_cell.angle_beta   90.00
_cell.angle_gamma   90.00
#
_symmetry.space_group_name_H-M   'P 1'
#
loop_
_entity.id
_entity.type
_entity.pdbx_description
1 polymer ?
#
loop_
_entity_poly.entity_id
_entity_poly.type
_entity_poly.pdbx_seq_one_letter_code
_entity_poly.pdbx_strand_id
1 'polypeptide(L)'
;MAADTTVNQHLKQLMEGVPREAAASIGEAFLELAAQREGKAGADASTKLRTAWLELMKCLLRERFDRLNPQQQLFLMTGAVADSVTVKDSAGEKLCLQLLSNSLYEALLEEFTNQIVAPAWILNPTNRMHILASGQLKPFDSNRSGRYSGEQLQVAGSQPAATGSADPQQLEQEYARCRQLQQEVGQRTRRLVEVLASENLGPVMQGLMHPANELKRLSQDGQALASLSALDLGKAPKQHDSIARLRRLSEQFASASADLERSQIELLESMDSVAGLARRLQDCPAEAAAVSSTENTVVLDDKARKLVESDWSSAASFVNQTLINDAKRSAWSSARVLLDEQLEKFSDPQRDCLLTVSALHASMEAMLRLHINCFPLDGNGQPVIPAVYIEPGVGMLKWMDDRYIASFVQTEPGRQGSELSLSGTDIAALRIMGLFLARGDIFNYRGERVSDSFMAEYAGHIEQKAVVKFTGASKKLSYGTSTEEKDGASREDAVLDYIDFIFAVSNGLPVPKKISPRKIGIILKYCLLKDVWYTSCLIMRLVAPSDMELARHTLLKLAHDHKVHAIELLRHAIESDPQVGSRYRNDAAHAAKEVFGKLADELTRQAESGLAPGEAGESDAVETVHDYFDV
;
A
#
# COMPACT_ATOMS: atom_id res chain seq x y z
N MET A 1 17.97 11.96 43.78
CA MET A 1 19.27 11.50 43.26
C MET A 1 19.05 11.13 41.80
N ALA A 2 19.79 11.72 40.87
CA ALA A 2 19.56 11.50 39.44
C ALA A 2 20.01 10.09 39.04
N ALA A 3 19.13 9.33 38.40
CA ALA A 3 19.47 8.05 37.77
C ALA A 3 20.50 8.31 36.68
N ASP A 4 21.74 7.89 36.93
CA ASP A 4 22.86 8.05 36.02
C ASP A 4 22.84 6.87 35.03
N THR A 5 21.92 6.95 34.07
CA THR A 5 21.73 6.01 32.95
C THR A 5 23.01 5.97 32.12
N THR A 6 23.65 4.81 32.00
CA THR A 6 24.85 4.71 31.16
C THR A 6 24.36 4.57 29.72
N VAL A 7 24.41 5.68 28.99
CA VAL A 7 23.62 5.89 27.76
C VAL A 7 24.22 5.10 26.59
N ASN A 8 23.44 4.18 26.02
CA ASN A 8 23.70 3.61 24.69
C ASN A 8 23.82 4.78 23.67
N GLN A 9 24.72 4.68 22.68
CA GLN A 9 24.98 5.74 21.71
C GLN A 9 23.70 6.25 21.03
N HIS A 10 22.75 5.36 20.72
CA HIS A 10 21.47 5.73 20.11
C HIS A 10 20.58 6.55 21.03
N LEU A 11 20.44 6.14 22.30
CA LEU A 11 19.70 6.91 23.30
C LEU A 11 20.37 8.29 23.53
N LYS A 12 21.70 8.36 23.45
CA LYS A 12 22.43 9.62 23.62
C LYS A 12 22.13 10.60 22.49
N GLN A 13 22.07 10.10 21.25
CA GLN A 13 21.69 10.88 20.08
C GLN A 13 20.22 11.32 20.15
N LEU A 14 19.32 10.44 20.59
CA LEU A 14 17.91 10.80 20.78
C LEU A 14 17.74 11.93 21.82
N MET A 15 18.46 11.85 22.95
CA MET A 15 18.40 12.83 24.04
C MET A 15 19.12 14.15 23.73
N GLU A 16 19.74 14.30 22.56
CA GLU A 16 20.51 15.50 22.23
C GLU A 16 19.62 16.76 22.20
N GLY A 17 19.90 17.68 23.13
CA GLY A 17 19.14 18.93 23.27
C GLY A 17 17.79 18.77 23.98
N VAL A 18 17.53 17.64 24.63
CA VAL A 18 16.33 17.40 25.45
C VAL A 18 16.60 17.86 26.90
N PRO A 19 15.64 18.55 27.57
CA PRO A 19 15.78 18.94 28.98
C PRO A 19 15.96 17.75 29.92
N ARG A 20 16.70 17.95 31.01
CA ARG A 20 16.99 16.89 32.00
C ARG A 20 15.73 16.28 32.62
N GLU A 21 14.68 17.08 32.80
CA GLU A 21 13.41 16.63 33.36
C GLU A 21 12.70 15.61 32.45
N ALA A 22 12.60 15.92 31.15
CA ALA A 22 12.05 15.00 30.16
C ALA A 22 12.91 13.74 29.99
N ALA A 23 14.23 13.88 30.01
CA ALA A 23 15.15 12.74 29.99
C ALA A 23 15.00 11.83 31.24
N ALA A 24 14.74 12.42 32.42
CA ALA A 24 14.52 11.66 33.65
C ALA A 24 13.24 10.81 33.59
N SER A 25 12.15 11.35 33.03
CA SER A 25 10.88 10.63 32.85
C SER A 25 11.03 9.33 32.05
N ILE A 26 11.85 9.36 30.99
CA ILE A 26 12.19 8.17 30.19
C ILE A 26 13.01 7.16 31.02
N GLY A 27 13.99 7.65 31.78
CA GLY A 27 14.78 6.82 32.67
C GLY A 27 13.92 6.10 33.71
N GLU A 28 12.96 6.80 34.32
CA GLU A 28 11.99 6.23 35.27
C GLU A 28 11.08 5.18 34.60
N ALA A 29 10.62 5.44 33.38
CA ALA A 29 9.81 4.48 32.63
C ALA A 29 10.58 3.18 32.33
N PHE A 30 11.88 3.27 32.01
CA PHE A 30 12.72 2.09 31.81
C PHE A 30 13.05 1.35 33.10
N LEU A 31 13.16 2.04 34.23
CA LEU A 31 13.31 1.39 35.53
C LEU A 31 12.06 0.58 35.89
N GLU A 32 10.87 1.11 35.64
CA GLU A 32 9.63 0.37 35.86
C GLU A 32 9.52 -0.84 34.92
N LEU A 33 9.92 -0.68 33.65
CA LEU A 33 9.99 -1.79 32.69
C LEU A 33 10.95 -2.90 33.16
N ALA A 34 12.12 -2.52 33.70
CA ALA A 34 13.07 -3.48 34.27
C ALA A 34 12.46 -4.28 35.42
N ALA A 35 11.86 -3.57 36.40
CA ALA A 35 11.23 -4.17 37.55
C ALA A 35 10.05 -5.10 37.17
N GLN A 36 9.40 -4.83 36.04
CA GLN A 36 8.32 -5.67 35.54
C GLN A 36 8.81 -6.98 34.92
N ARG A 37 9.93 -6.97 34.17
CA ARG A 37 10.53 -8.19 33.60
C ARG A 37 10.99 -9.19 34.68
N GLU A 38 11.05 -8.76 35.94
CA GLU A 38 11.29 -9.60 37.12
C GLU A 38 10.02 -10.12 37.82
N GLY A 39 8.81 -9.89 37.28
CA GLY A 39 7.58 -10.59 37.71
C GLY A 39 6.36 -9.75 38.12
N LYS A 40 6.22 -8.48 37.70
CA LYS A 40 5.01 -7.66 37.94
C LYS A 40 4.13 -7.55 36.68
N ALA A 41 2.83 -7.25 36.84
CA ALA A 41 1.87 -7.12 35.74
C ALA A 41 2.11 -5.84 34.90
N GLY A 42 2.04 -5.94 33.56
CA GLY A 42 2.57 -4.91 32.65
C GLY A 42 1.74 -3.69 32.28
N ALA A 43 0.58 -3.49 32.90
CA ALA A 43 -0.26 -2.34 32.61
C ALA A 43 0.38 -1.01 33.08
N ASP A 44 1.12 -1.04 34.18
CA ASP A 44 1.71 0.16 34.78
C ASP A 44 2.94 0.65 34.00
N ALA A 45 3.82 -0.25 33.56
CA ALA A 45 4.97 0.12 32.73
C ALA A 45 4.54 0.63 31.35
N SER A 46 3.55 0.01 30.71
CA SER A 46 2.98 0.48 29.44
C SER A 46 2.44 1.92 29.56
N THR A 47 1.80 2.24 30.68
CA THR A 47 1.32 3.60 30.97
C THR A 47 2.47 4.58 31.20
N LYS A 48 3.51 4.17 31.93
CA LYS A 48 4.71 5.00 32.15
C LYS A 48 5.48 5.28 30.86
N LEU A 49 5.69 4.27 30.02
CA LEU A 49 6.31 4.41 28.71
C LEU A 49 5.52 5.36 27.80
N ARG A 50 4.18 5.25 27.80
CA ARG A 50 3.31 6.16 27.05
C ARG A 50 3.46 7.61 27.52
N THR A 51 3.47 7.85 28.83
CA THR A 51 3.65 9.19 29.40
C THR A 51 5.02 9.77 29.06
N ALA A 52 6.09 8.97 29.22
CA ALA A 52 7.44 9.38 28.86
C ALA A 52 7.56 9.68 27.35
N TRP A 53 6.93 8.88 26.49
CA TRP A 53 6.87 9.13 25.05
C TRP A 53 6.19 10.48 24.74
N LEU A 54 5.04 10.76 25.37
CA LEU A 54 4.30 12.01 25.18
C LEU A 54 5.10 13.24 25.61
N GLU A 55 5.83 13.15 26.72
CA GLU A 55 6.68 14.23 27.22
C GLU A 55 7.85 14.49 26.27
N LEU A 56 8.54 13.43 25.84
CA LEU A 56 9.65 13.56 24.89
C LEU A 56 9.18 14.12 23.55
N MET A 57 8.07 13.61 23.00
CA MET A 57 7.50 14.10 21.75
C MET A 57 7.21 15.61 21.83
N LYS A 58 6.58 16.08 22.91
CA LYS A 58 6.31 17.51 23.11
C LYS A 58 7.60 18.33 23.20
N CYS A 59 8.62 17.85 23.90
CA CYS A 59 9.92 18.52 23.98
C CYS A 59 10.59 18.62 22.59
N LEU A 60 10.59 17.52 21.83
CA LEU A 60 11.18 17.50 20.49
C LEU A 60 10.47 18.47 19.55
N LEU A 61 9.13 18.49 19.55
CA LEU A 61 8.35 19.42 18.72
C LEU A 61 8.49 20.88 19.14
N ARG A 62 8.72 21.17 20.43
CA ARG A 62 8.88 22.56 20.92
C ARG A 62 10.29 23.11 20.73
N GLU A 63 11.31 22.29 21.01
CA GLU A 63 12.69 22.76 21.19
C GLU A 63 13.65 22.34 20.05
N ARG A 64 13.27 21.31 19.30
CA ARG A 64 14.10 20.65 18.28
C ARG A 64 13.45 20.59 16.90
N PHE A 65 12.27 21.19 16.73
CA PHE A 65 11.46 21.17 15.52
C PHE A 65 12.29 21.29 14.22
N ASP A 66 13.11 22.34 14.11
CA ASP A 66 13.84 22.68 12.89
C ASP A 66 15.14 21.88 12.69
N ARG A 67 15.48 20.99 13.63
CA ARG A 67 16.80 20.34 13.74
C ARG A 67 16.73 18.93 14.35
N LEU A 68 15.70 18.18 13.97
CA LEU A 68 15.54 16.78 14.37
C LEU A 68 16.62 15.93 13.69
N ASN A 69 17.42 15.23 14.49
CA ASN A 69 18.37 14.25 13.98
C ASN A 69 17.65 12.94 13.58
N PRO A 70 18.31 12.01 12.86
CA PRO A 70 17.66 10.77 12.40
C PRO A 70 17.03 9.93 13.51
N GLN A 71 17.67 9.85 14.69
CA GLN A 71 17.13 9.11 15.84
C GLN A 71 15.86 9.76 16.39
N GLN A 72 15.80 11.09 16.42
CA GLN A 72 14.61 11.85 16.82
C GLN A 72 13.47 11.68 15.82
N GLN A 73 13.76 11.66 14.52
CA GLN A 73 12.75 11.39 13.48
C GLN A 73 12.22 9.96 13.58
N LEU A 74 13.10 8.97 13.73
CA LEU A 74 12.75 7.56 13.93
C LEU A 74 11.84 7.41 15.16
N PHE A 75 12.21 8.01 16.29
CA PHE A 75 11.44 7.95 17.52
C PHE A 75 10.03 8.53 17.37
N LEU A 76 9.89 9.67 16.70
CA LEU A 76 8.61 10.35 16.53
C LEU A 76 7.61 9.51 15.72
N MET A 77 8.07 8.77 14.71
CA MET A 77 7.21 7.93 13.85
C MET A 77 6.98 6.52 14.42
N THR A 78 8.00 5.90 14.99
CA THR A 78 7.97 4.47 15.36
C THR A 78 7.89 4.23 16.85
N GLY A 79 8.34 5.17 17.68
CA GLY A 79 8.54 4.98 19.10
C GLY A 79 9.83 4.24 19.47
N ALA A 80 10.70 3.92 18.50
CA ALA A 80 11.99 3.28 18.76
C ALA A 80 12.93 4.25 19.47
N VAL A 81 13.41 3.85 20.66
CA VAL A 81 14.27 4.68 21.50
C VAL A 81 15.75 4.31 21.33
N ALA A 82 16.06 3.02 21.44
CA ALA A 82 17.38 2.43 21.25
C ALA A 82 17.22 0.90 21.03
N ASP A 83 18.29 0.22 20.66
CA ASP A 83 18.43 -1.24 20.73
C ASP A 83 18.46 -1.72 22.20
N SER A 84 19.23 -1.05 23.06
CA SER A 84 19.40 -1.43 24.46
C SER A 84 19.62 -0.23 25.37
N VAL A 85 19.21 -0.34 26.63
CA VAL A 85 19.37 0.72 27.64
C VAL A 85 19.93 0.15 28.93
N THR A 86 20.96 0.79 29.48
CA THR A 86 21.48 0.45 30.82
C THR A 86 20.97 1.44 31.86
N VAL A 87 20.07 0.98 32.73
CA VAL A 87 19.54 1.74 33.87
C VAL A 87 20.23 1.31 35.17
N LYS A 88 20.29 2.21 36.15
CA LYS A 88 20.75 1.89 37.51
C LYS A 88 19.55 1.76 38.42
N ASP A 89 19.38 0.61 39.05
CA ASP A 89 18.28 0.39 40.00
C ASP A 89 18.46 1.20 41.29
N SER A 90 17.52 1.06 42.23
CA SER A 90 17.58 1.74 43.53
C SER A 90 18.76 1.32 44.41
N ALA A 91 19.36 0.14 44.17
CA ALA A 91 20.56 -0.34 44.84
C ALA A 91 21.87 0.11 44.15
N GLY A 92 21.77 0.76 42.99
CA GLY A 92 22.89 1.19 42.16
C GLY A 92 23.44 0.11 41.22
N GLU A 93 22.78 -1.04 41.13
CA GLU A 93 23.09 -2.12 40.20
C GLU A 93 22.70 -1.73 38.77
N LYS A 94 23.55 -2.08 37.81
CA LYS A 94 23.31 -1.79 36.39
C LYS A 94 22.45 -2.90 35.78
N LEU A 95 21.24 -2.55 35.36
CA LEU A 95 20.34 -3.41 34.61
C LEU A 95 20.42 -3.05 33.13
N CYS A 96 20.78 -4.01 32.29
CA CYS A 96 20.77 -3.85 30.84
C CYS A 96 19.46 -4.41 30.28
N LEU A 97 18.67 -3.54 29.65
CA LEU A 97 17.41 -3.89 29.02
C LEU A 97 17.59 -3.86 27.51
N GLN A 98 17.43 -5.01 26.87
CA GLN A 98 17.23 -5.05 25.42
C GLN A 98 15.81 -4.57 25.11
N LEU A 99 15.70 -3.52 24.30
CA LEU A 99 14.43 -2.98 23.82
C LEU A 99 14.10 -3.56 22.44
N LEU A 100 15.09 -3.55 21.54
CA LEU A 100 15.01 -4.04 20.17
C LEU A 100 16.28 -4.80 19.82
N SER A 101 16.20 -5.76 18.90
CA SER A 101 17.42 -6.32 18.30
C SER A 101 18.22 -5.22 17.58
N ASN A 102 19.56 -5.23 17.71
CA ASN A 102 20.42 -4.21 17.11
C ASN A 102 20.23 -4.12 15.59
N SER A 103 20.15 -5.26 14.92
CA SER A 103 19.91 -5.35 13.47
C SER A 103 18.59 -4.68 13.06
N LEU A 104 17.53 -4.82 13.87
CA LEU A 104 16.25 -4.18 13.58
C LEU A 104 16.34 -2.66 13.76
N TYR A 105 16.95 -2.20 14.86
CA TYR A 105 17.09 -0.77 15.11
C TYR A 105 17.93 -0.07 14.02
N GLU A 106 19.06 -0.67 13.62
CA GLU A 106 19.92 -0.13 12.58
C GLU A 106 19.20 -0.07 11.22
N ALA A 107 18.48 -1.12 10.83
CA ALA A 107 17.72 -1.13 9.59
C ALA A 107 16.61 -0.07 9.58
N LEU A 108 15.91 0.13 10.70
CA LEU A 108 14.94 1.21 10.83
C LEU A 108 15.63 2.58 10.72
N LEU A 109 16.75 2.78 11.40
CA LEU A 109 17.49 4.05 11.35
C LEU A 109 18.00 4.36 9.93
N GLU A 110 18.45 3.34 9.21
CA GLU A 110 18.92 3.46 7.83
C GLU A 110 17.82 3.97 6.90
N GLU A 111 16.57 3.51 7.06
CA GLU A 111 15.44 3.97 6.24
C GLU A 111 15.17 5.49 6.37
N PHE A 112 15.35 6.05 7.57
CA PHE A 112 15.21 7.49 7.80
C PHE A 112 16.45 8.29 7.40
N THR A 113 17.63 7.66 7.46
CA THR A 113 18.89 8.31 7.08
C THR A 113 19.03 8.40 5.56
N ASN A 114 18.57 7.38 4.83
CA ASN A 114 18.71 7.28 3.38
C ASN A 114 17.55 7.91 2.60
N GLN A 115 16.75 8.78 3.23
CA GLN A 115 15.65 9.58 2.65
C GLN A 115 15.12 9.01 1.34
N ILE A 116 14.49 7.85 1.42
CA ILE A 116 13.65 7.37 0.34
C ILE A 116 12.65 8.49 0.09
N VAL A 117 12.56 8.98 -1.16
CA VAL A 117 11.56 9.98 -1.54
C VAL A 117 10.19 9.38 -1.25
N ALA A 118 9.68 9.69 -0.06
CA ALA A 118 8.41 9.20 0.40
C ALA A 118 7.34 9.79 -0.52
N PRO A 119 6.37 8.99 -0.98
CA PRO A 119 5.23 9.59 -1.65
C PRO A 119 4.58 10.62 -0.71
N ALA A 120 4.13 11.75 -1.26
CA ALA A 120 3.64 12.88 -0.47
C ALA A 120 2.44 12.54 0.44
N TRP A 121 1.72 11.44 0.16
CA TRP A 121 0.60 10.97 0.95
C TRP A 121 1.01 10.10 2.15
N ILE A 122 2.24 9.58 2.24
CA ILE A 122 2.75 8.93 3.46
C ILE A 122 3.52 9.97 4.27
N LEU A 123 2.98 10.33 5.44
CA LEU A 123 3.54 11.44 6.20
C LEU A 123 4.57 10.95 7.22
N ASN A 124 5.85 11.03 6.83
CA ASN A 124 6.94 11.03 7.81
C ASN A 124 6.87 12.32 8.67
N PRO A 125 7.63 12.42 9.79
CA PRO A 125 7.56 13.58 10.67
C PRO A 125 7.80 14.91 9.94
N THR A 126 8.84 15.00 9.11
CA THR A 126 9.21 16.19 8.33
C THR A 126 8.10 16.63 7.35
N ASN A 127 7.57 15.68 6.58
CA ASN A 127 6.50 15.92 5.61
C ASN A 127 5.21 16.35 6.31
N ARG A 128 4.84 15.69 7.42
CA ARG A 128 3.68 16.07 8.24
C ARG A 128 3.79 17.51 8.72
N MET A 129 4.95 17.87 9.27
CA MET A 129 5.24 19.21 9.76
C MET A 129 5.08 20.25 8.63
N HIS A 130 5.66 19.98 7.47
CA HIS A 130 5.60 20.88 6.31
C HIS A 130 4.18 21.07 5.74
N ILE A 131 3.45 19.97 5.55
CA ILE A 131 2.10 19.99 4.95
C ILE A 131 1.08 20.66 5.89
N LEU A 132 1.23 20.47 7.21
CA LEU A 132 0.42 21.19 8.20
C LEU A 132 0.74 22.68 8.23
N ALA A 133 2.02 23.04 8.22
CA ALA A 133 2.45 24.43 8.26
C ALA A 133 2.05 25.22 7.01
N SER A 134 2.09 24.58 5.85
CA SER A 134 1.64 25.16 4.58
C SER A 134 0.12 25.22 4.43
N GLY A 135 -0.64 24.64 5.38
CA GLY A 135 -2.10 24.62 5.36
C GLY A 135 -2.70 23.65 4.34
N GLN A 136 -1.88 22.81 3.70
CA GLN A 136 -2.32 21.78 2.77
C GLN A 136 -3.11 20.67 3.46
N LEU A 137 -2.89 20.47 4.75
CA LEU A 137 -3.66 19.54 5.58
C LEU A 137 -4.26 20.28 6.76
N LYS A 138 -5.54 20.02 7.03
CA LYS A 138 -6.22 20.59 8.20
C LYS A 138 -5.61 20.01 9.49
N PRO A 139 -5.60 20.76 10.59
CA PRO A 139 -5.25 20.19 11.89
C PRO A 139 -6.22 19.08 12.27
N PHE A 140 -5.68 18.02 12.87
CA PHE A 140 -6.44 16.89 13.33
C PHE A 140 -7.42 17.28 14.44
N ASP A 141 -8.69 16.90 14.25
CA ASP A 141 -9.78 17.13 15.19
C ASP A 141 -10.54 15.82 15.42
N SER A 142 -10.39 15.24 16.60
CA SER A 142 -11.06 13.99 16.98
C SER A 142 -12.58 14.13 17.12
N ASN A 143 -13.11 15.35 17.21
CA ASN A 143 -14.54 15.62 17.39
C ASN A 143 -15.27 15.81 16.07
N ARG A 144 -14.56 15.88 14.93
CA ARG A 144 -15.20 15.82 13.62
C ARG A 144 -15.72 14.41 13.39
N SER A 145 -16.99 14.22 13.75
CA SER A 145 -17.73 13.03 13.41
C SER A 145 -17.94 13.01 11.90
N GLY A 146 -17.23 12.16 11.16
CA GLY A 146 -17.69 11.52 9.92
C GLY A 146 -18.41 12.39 8.90
N ARG A 147 -18.10 13.69 8.77
CA ARG A 147 -18.86 14.64 7.95
C ARG A 147 -17.96 15.12 6.84
N TYR A 148 -17.97 14.35 5.77
CA TYR A 148 -17.39 14.71 4.50
C TYR A 148 -18.17 15.90 3.91
N SER A 149 -17.59 17.08 3.88
CA SER A 149 -18.00 18.15 2.97
C SER A 149 -17.24 17.93 1.67
N GLY A 150 -17.92 17.50 0.61
CA GLY A 150 -17.36 17.18 -0.71
C GLY A 150 -16.71 18.34 -1.48
N GLU A 151 -16.24 19.39 -0.79
CA GLU A 151 -15.51 20.51 -1.40
C GLU A 151 -13.99 20.30 -1.46
N GLN A 152 -13.45 19.15 -1.03
CA GLN A 152 -12.00 19.01 -0.79
C GLN A 152 -11.27 17.91 -1.55
N LEU A 153 -11.93 17.25 -2.50
CA LEU A 153 -11.24 16.51 -3.56
C LEU A 153 -10.96 17.37 -4.81
N GLN A 154 -11.19 18.70 -4.73
CA GLN A 154 -10.43 19.60 -5.57
C GLN A 154 -8.97 19.50 -5.15
N VAL A 155 -8.25 18.67 -5.90
CA VAL A 155 -6.80 18.70 -6.04
C VAL A 155 -6.34 20.14 -5.90
N ALA A 156 -5.27 20.32 -5.14
CA ALA A 156 -4.44 21.49 -5.06
C ALA A 156 -4.03 21.99 -6.48
N GLY A 157 -4.99 22.60 -7.17
CA GLY A 157 -4.80 23.47 -8.30
C GLY A 157 -4.51 24.85 -7.74
N SER A 158 -3.22 25.15 -7.63
CA SER A 158 -2.67 26.47 -7.88
C SER A 158 -3.40 27.66 -7.23
N GLN A 159 -3.11 27.95 -5.96
CA GLN A 159 -2.90 29.33 -5.51
C GLN A 159 -1.89 29.37 -4.35
N PRO A 160 -0.58 29.59 -4.60
CA PRO A 160 0.31 30.03 -3.55
C PRO A 160 -0.05 31.46 -3.15
N ALA A 161 -0.14 31.70 -1.85
CA ALA A 161 -0.31 33.02 -1.27
C ALA A 161 0.79 33.96 -1.77
N ALA A 162 0.37 35.10 -2.32
CA ALA A 162 1.26 36.10 -2.91
C ALA A 162 2.28 36.63 -1.89
N THR A 163 3.54 36.23 -2.07
CA THR A 163 4.71 36.99 -1.62
C THR A 163 5.75 36.95 -2.74
N GLY A 164 6.26 38.14 -3.10
CA GLY A 164 6.74 38.46 -4.44
C GLY A 164 8.11 37.90 -4.85
N SER A 165 8.25 37.65 -6.15
CA SER A 165 9.30 38.22 -7.04
C SER A 165 9.46 37.46 -8.38
N ALA A 166 8.63 36.46 -8.68
CA ALA A 166 8.59 35.82 -10.01
C ALA A 166 7.14 35.53 -10.44
N ASP A 167 6.90 35.52 -11.76
CA ASP A 167 5.59 35.24 -12.37
C ASP A 167 5.14 33.81 -11.97
N PRO A 168 4.07 33.64 -11.17
CA PRO A 168 3.70 32.36 -10.55
C PRO A 168 3.50 31.23 -11.57
N GLN A 169 3.02 31.56 -12.77
CA GLN A 169 2.80 30.58 -13.84
C GLN A 169 4.10 30.05 -14.45
N GLN A 170 5.15 30.89 -14.53
CA GLN A 170 6.46 30.47 -15.02
C GLN A 170 7.15 29.58 -14.00
N LEU A 171 7.06 29.94 -12.71
CA LEU A 171 7.59 29.13 -11.61
C LEU A 171 6.91 27.76 -11.55
N GLU A 172 5.58 27.70 -11.69
CA GLU A 172 4.81 26.46 -11.67
C GLU A 172 5.14 25.53 -12.86
N GLN A 173 5.34 26.10 -14.06
CA GLN A 173 5.81 25.35 -15.23
C GLN A 173 7.23 24.80 -15.03
N GLU A 174 8.11 25.58 -14.40
CA GLU A 174 9.49 25.19 -14.13
C GLU A 174 9.55 24.11 -13.04
N TYR A 175 8.68 24.18 -12.02
CA TYR A 175 8.51 23.12 -11.02
C TYR A 175 7.90 21.83 -11.59
N ALA A 176 6.94 21.93 -12.50
CA ALA A 176 6.39 20.77 -13.20
C ALA A 176 7.48 20.07 -14.03
N ARG A 177 8.32 20.86 -14.71
CA ARG A 177 9.46 20.38 -15.48
C ARG A 177 10.51 19.69 -14.60
N CYS A 178 10.83 20.23 -13.43
CA CYS A 178 11.75 19.60 -12.46
C CYS A 178 11.21 18.28 -11.91
N ARG A 179 9.91 18.22 -11.56
CA ARG A 179 9.25 16.99 -11.09
C ARG A 179 9.25 15.91 -12.17
N GLN A 180 8.97 16.28 -13.42
CA GLN A 180 9.00 15.35 -14.55
C GLN A 180 10.43 14.79 -14.78
N LEU A 181 11.46 15.64 -14.70
CA LEU A 181 12.85 15.21 -14.82
C LEU A 181 13.28 14.28 -13.67
N GLN A 182 12.84 14.55 -12.43
CA GLN A 182 13.11 13.67 -11.28
C GLN A 182 12.44 12.31 -11.42
N GLN A 183 11.19 12.27 -11.88
CA GLN A 183 10.48 11.03 -12.18
C GLN A 183 11.18 10.25 -13.30
N GLU A 184 11.65 10.93 -14.35
CA GLU A 184 12.37 10.29 -15.45
C GLU A 184 13.73 9.73 -15.02
N VAL A 185 14.47 10.45 -14.17
CA VAL A 185 15.70 9.94 -13.54
C VAL A 185 15.38 8.74 -12.66
N GLY A 186 14.33 8.80 -11.84
CA GLY A 186 13.92 7.69 -10.97
C GLY A 186 13.49 6.44 -11.74
N GLN A 187 12.72 6.60 -12.82
CA GLN A 187 12.32 5.51 -13.71
C GLN A 187 13.51 4.91 -14.46
N ARG A 188 14.43 5.75 -14.96
CA ARG A 188 15.64 5.27 -15.66
C ARG A 188 16.63 4.63 -14.70
N THR A 189 16.74 5.12 -13.46
CA THR A 189 17.55 4.50 -12.41
C THR A 189 16.95 3.17 -12.00
N ARG A 190 15.61 3.06 -11.87
CA ARG A 190 14.93 1.78 -11.67
C ARG A 190 15.17 0.84 -12.85
N ARG A 191 15.07 1.30 -14.10
CA ARG A 191 15.43 0.47 -15.27
C ARG A 191 16.91 0.07 -15.25
N LEU A 192 17.82 0.92 -14.81
CA LEU A 192 19.24 0.58 -14.65
C LEU A 192 19.41 -0.50 -13.59
N VAL A 193 18.72 -0.38 -12.45
CA VAL A 193 18.69 -1.38 -11.37
C VAL A 193 18.02 -2.67 -11.84
N GLU A 194 16.97 -2.60 -12.65
CA GLU A 194 16.31 -3.76 -13.27
C GLU A 194 17.17 -4.41 -14.34
N VAL A 195 17.95 -3.65 -15.12
CA VAL A 195 18.97 -4.19 -16.05
C VAL A 195 20.08 -4.85 -15.24
N LEU A 196 20.58 -4.21 -14.18
CA LEU A 196 21.57 -4.79 -13.26
C LEU A 196 21.05 -6.00 -12.46
N ALA A 197 19.74 -6.08 -12.20
CA ALA A 197 19.09 -7.19 -11.49
C ALA A 197 18.61 -8.30 -12.45
N SER A 198 18.28 -7.97 -13.70
CA SER A 198 17.95 -8.91 -14.78
C SER A 198 19.19 -9.41 -15.52
N GLU A 199 20.37 -8.83 -15.25
CA GLU A 199 21.67 -9.46 -15.40
C GLU A 199 21.75 -10.67 -14.47
N ASN A 200 21.07 -11.71 -14.93
CA ASN A 200 21.19 -13.09 -14.53
C ASN A 200 22.61 -13.55 -14.92
N LEU A 201 23.62 -13.07 -14.17
CA LEU A 201 24.97 -13.61 -14.18
C LEU A 201 24.95 -15.11 -13.87
N GLY A 202 23.89 -15.62 -13.23
CA GLY A 202 23.65 -17.04 -12.98
C GLY A 202 23.63 -17.90 -14.26
N PRO A 203 22.70 -17.69 -15.21
CA PRO A 203 22.67 -18.38 -16.50
C PRO A 203 23.90 -18.20 -17.40
N VAL A 204 24.49 -16.99 -17.45
CA VAL A 204 25.71 -16.73 -18.23
C VAL A 204 26.92 -17.42 -17.58
N MET A 205 27.07 -17.34 -16.26
CA MET A 205 28.09 -18.10 -15.53
C MET A 205 27.82 -19.61 -15.56
N GLN A 206 26.58 -20.09 -15.51
CA GLN A 206 26.25 -21.52 -15.69
C GLN A 206 26.55 -21.98 -17.12
N GLY A 207 26.24 -21.15 -18.11
CA GLY A 207 26.55 -21.35 -19.52
C GLY A 207 28.05 -21.30 -19.84
N LEU A 208 28.85 -20.60 -19.02
CA LEU A 208 30.32 -20.58 -19.07
C LEU A 208 30.95 -21.69 -18.21
N MET A 209 30.33 -22.03 -17.08
CA MET A 209 30.81 -23.06 -16.14
C MET A 209 30.66 -24.46 -16.72
N HIS A 210 29.60 -24.75 -17.47
CA HIS A 210 29.40 -26.08 -18.05
C HIS A 210 30.48 -26.41 -19.11
N PRO A 211 30.80 -25.51 -20.07
CA PRO A 211 31.96 -25.62 -20.95
C PRO A 211 33.31 -25.61 -20.22
N ALA A 212 33.50 -24.76 -19.21
CA ALA A 212 34.76 -24.69 -18.45
C ALA A 212 35.02 -25.98 -17.65
N ASN A 213 33.98 -26.58 -17.07
CA ASN A 213 34.07 -27.85 -16.37
C ASN A 213 34.26 -29.03 -17.34
N GLU A 214 33.66 -29.00 -18.53
CA GLU A 214 33.93 -29.99 -19.58
C GLU A 214 35.34 -29.86 -20.17
N LEU A 215 35.86 -28.65 -20.37
CA LEU A 215 37.26 -28.40 -20.78
C LEU A 215 38.25 -28.89 -19.71
N LYS A 216 37.93 -28.69 -18.43
CA LYS A 216 38.71 -29.22 -17.30
C LYS A 216 38.70 -30.75 -17.27
N ARG A 217 37.55 -31.36 -17.59
CA ARG A 217 37.38 -32.81 -17.67
C ARG A 217 38.09 -33.42 -18.89
N LEU A 218 38.02 -32.79 -20.06
CA LEU A 218 38.75 -33.16 -21.28
C LEU A 218 40.26 -32.96 -21.13
N SER A 219 40.70 -31.96 -20.36
CA SER A 219 42.10 -31.76 -19.96
C SER A 219 42.59 -32.87 -19.03
N GLN A 220 41.75 -33.33 -18.09
CA GLN A 220 42.06 -34.44 -17.19
C GLN A 220 42.07 -35.80 -17.93
N ASP A 221 41.15 -36.01 -18.88
CA ASP A 221 41.14 -37.18 -19.76
C ASP A 221 42.30 -37.14 -20.79
N GLY A 222 42.73 -35.94 -21.20
CA GLY A 222 43.90 -35.73 -22.06
C GLY A 222 45.23 -36.14 -21.41
N GLN A 223 45.35 -36.03 -20.08
CA GLN A 223 46.50 -36.57 -19.34
C GLN A 223 46.50 -38.11 -19.28
N ALA A 224 45.34 -38.76 -19.39
CA ALA A 224 45.23 -40.22 -19.53
C ALA A 224 45.47 -40.72 -20.98
N LEU A 225 45.42 -39.82 -21.97
CA LEU A 225 45.73 -40.10 -23.38
C LEU A 225 47.21 -39.89 -23.72
N ALA A 226 47.96 -39.10 -22.93
CA ALA A 226 49.41 -38.96 -23.06
C ALA A 226 50.18 -40.27 -22.76
N SER A 227 49.59 -41.17 -21.98
CA SER A 227 50.11 -42.52 -21.69
C SER A 227 49.75 -43.59 -22.74
N LEU A 228 49.05 -43.20 -23.82
CA LEU A 228 48.74 -44.06 -24.97
C LEU A 228 49.49 -43.64 -26.24
N SER A 229 50.69 -43.06 -26.07
CA SER A 229 51.64 -42.73 -27.15
C SER A 229 52.34 -43.97 -27.75
N ALA A 230 51.61 -45.08 -27.90
CA ALA A 230 52.09 -46.29 -28.54
C ALA A 230 50.93 -47.12 -29.12
N LEU A 231 50.27 -46.64 -30.18
CA LEU A 231 49.59 -47.48 -31.19
C LEU A 231 49.12 -46.62 -32.38
N ASP A 232 49.68 -46.96 -33.54
CA ASP A 232 49.34 -46.61 -34.93
C ASP A 232 48.32 -45.50 -35.23
N LEU A 233 48.82 -44.44 -35.87
CA LEU A 233 48.08 -43.46 -36.67
C LEU A 233 47.45 -44.15 -37.88
N GLY A 234 46.21 -44.63 -37.74
CA GLY A 234 45.52 -45.23 -38.88
C GLY A 234 43.99 -45.24 -38.85
N LYS A 235 43.32 -45.29 -37.69
CA LYS A 235 41.85 -45.40 -37.64
C LYS A 235 41.27 -44.85 -36.33
N ALA A 236 40.65 -43.66 -36.35
CA ALA A 236 39.68 -43.27 -35.31
C ALA A 236 38.73 -42.15 -35.76
N PRO A 237 37.40 -42.42 -35.90
CA PRO A 237 36.38 -41.40 -36.13
C PRO A 237 36.22 -40.41 -34.95
N LYS A 238 36.74 -40.78 -33.77
CA LYS A 238 36.50 -40.07 -32.50
C LYS A 238 37.22 -38.72 -32.39
N GLN A 239 38.30 -38.47 -33.14
CA GLN A 239 39.00 -37.17 -33.12
C GLN A 239 38.25 -36.08 -33.91
N HIS A 240 37.50 -36.45 -34.95
CA HIS A 240 36.70 -35.51 -35.73
C HIS A 240 35.50 -34.96 -34.93
N ASP A 241 34.88 -35.80 -34.09
CA ASP A 241 33.79 -35.40 -33.19
C ASP A 241 34.27 -34.46 -32.07
N SER A 242 35.48 -34.68 -31.53
CA SER A 242 36.08 -33.81 -30.51
C SER A 242 36.39 -32.42 -31.07
N ILE A 243 36.89 -32.32 -32.30
CA ILE A 243 37.17 -31.03 -32.97
C ILE A 243 35.88 -30.30 -33.34
N ALA A 244 34.86 -31.02 -33.83
CA ALA A 244 33.55 -30.44 -34.11
C ALA A 244 32.86 -29.93 -32.83
N ARG A 245 33.00 -30.65 -31.70
CA ARG A 245 32.52 -30.20 -30.38
C ARG A 245 33.25 -28.97 -29.87
N LEU A 246 34.58 -28.91 -30.01
CA LEU A 246 35.37 -27.74 -29.63
C LEU A 246 35.00 -26.50 -30.45
N ARG A 247 34.69 -26.66 -31.74
CA ARG A 247 34.15 -25.56 -32.57
C ARG A 247 32.80 -25.05 -32.08
N ARG A 248 31.86 -25.95 -31.77
CA ARG A 248 30.55 -25.54 -31.22
C ARG A 248 30.66 -24.82 -29.87
N LEU A 249 31.55 -25.29 -29.00
CA LEU A 249 31.83 -24.63 -27.72
C LEU A 249 32.49 -23.26 -27.92
N SER A 250 33.40 -23.13 -28.89
CA SER A 250 34.00 -21.85 -29.29
C SER A 250 32.97 -20.86 -29.84
N GLU A 251 32.01 -21.34 -30.65
CA GLU A 251 30.92 -20.52 -31.19
C GLU A 251 29.96 -20.07 -30.08
N GLN A 252 29.66 -20.93 -29.12
CA GLN A 252 28.87 -20.59 -27.93
C GLN A 252 29.58 -19.56 -27.04
N PHE A 253 30.89 -19.68 -26.84
CA PHE A 253 31.70 -18.68 -26.13
C PHE A 253 31.71 -17.33 -26.86
N ALA A 254 31.85 -17.33 -28.19
CA ALA A 254 31.82 -16.10 -28.98
C ALA A 254 30.45 -15.41 -28.91
N SER A 255 29.35 -16.17 -28.95
CA SER A 255 28.00 -15.63 -28.79
C SER A 255 27.80 -15.03 -27.40
N ALA A 256 28.17 -15.75 -26.34
CA ALA A 256 28.04 -15.26 -24.97
C ALA A 256 28.91 -14.02 -24.70
N SER A 257 30.10 -13.94 -25.31
CA SER A 257 30.97 -12.75 -25.22
C SER A 257 30.37 -11.56 -25.96
N ALA A 258 29.77 -11.78 -27.14
CA ALA A 258 29.12 -10.71 -27.91
C ALA A 258 27.85 -10.19 -27.22
N ASP A 259 27.09 -11.07 -26.56
CA ASP A 259 25.93 -10.67 -25.78
C ASP A 259 26.35 -9.88 -24.52
N LEU A 260 27.46 -10.27 -23.86
CA LEU A 260 28.04 -9.50 -22.75
C LEU A 260 28.53 -8.12 -23.18
N GLU A 261 29.18 -8.00 -24.35
CA GLU A 261 29.61 -6.71 -24.91
C GLU A 261 28.41 -5.81 -25.24
N ARG A 262 27.31 -6.36 -25.77
CA ARG A 262 26.08 -5.59 -26.01
C ARG A 262 25.45 -5.09 -24.71
N SER A 263 25.36 -5.95 -23.69
CA SER A 263 24.84 -5.54 -22.39
C SER A 263 25.71 -4.48 -21.72
N GLN A 264 27.04 -4.56 -21.84
CA GLN A 264 27.95 -3.51 -21.37
C GLN A 264 27.75 -2.17 -22.10
N ILE A 265 27.49 -2.19 -23.41
CA ILE A 265 27.19 -0.99 -24.18
C ILE A 265 25.85 -0.38 -23.73
N GLU A 266 24.79 -1.18 -23.59
CA GLU A 266 23.49 -0.71 -23.09
C GLU A 266 23.57 -0.14 -21.68
N LEU A 267 24.41 -0.73 -20.81
CA LEU A 267 24.68 -0.23 -19.47
C LEU A 267 25.38 1.13 -19.50
N LEU A 268 26.42 1.27 -20.33
CA LEU A 268 27.18 2.51 -20.49
C LEU A 268 26.29 3.63 -21.08
N GLU A 269 25.48 3.34 -22.09
CA GLU A 269 24.53 4.29 -22.67
C GLU A 269 23.45 4.72 -21.66
N SER A 270 22.98 3.79 -20.84
CA SER A 270 22.02 4.09 -19.77
C SER A 270 22.65 4.93 -18.66
N MET A 271 23.90 4.64 -18.27
CA MET A 271 24.65 5.45 -17.30
C MET A 271 24.93 6.87 -17.82
N ASP A 272 25.34 7.01 -19.08
CA ASP A 272 25.57 8.32 -19.72
C ASP A 272 24.28 9.10 -19.86
N SER A 273 23.17 8.43 -20.16
CA SER A 273 21.85 9.05 -20.18
C SER A 273 21.42 9.55 -18.80
N VAL A 274 21.67 8.79 -17.73
CA VAL A 274 21.37 9.19 -16.35
C VAL A 274 22.27 10.37 -15.94
N ALA A 275 23.56 10.33 -16.28
CA ALA A 275 24.50 11.42 -16.01
C ALA A 275 24.12 12.70 -16.77
N GLY A 276 23.61 12.58 -18.00
CA GLY A 276 23.11 13.71 -18.80
C GLY A 276 21.86 14.35 -18.20
N LEU A 277 20.94 13.54 -17.70
CA LEU A 277 19.75 14.04 -16.98
C LEU A 277 20.12 14.68 -15.64
N ALA A 278 21.07 14.10 -14.90
CA ALA A 278 21.56 14.66 -13.64
C ALA A 278 22.23 16.04 -13.84
N ARG A 279 23.00 16.23 -14.93
CA ARG A 279 23.55 17.55 -15.28
C ARG A 279 22.46 18.57 -15.62
N ARG A 280 21.44 18.16 -16.38
CA ARG A 280 20.28 19.03 -16.69
C ARG A 280 19.48 19.40 -15.45
N LEU A 281 19.47 18.54 -14.43
CA LEU A 281 18.89 18.83 -13.12
C LEU A 281 19.71 19.87 -12.35
N GLN A 282 21.04 19.83 -12.46
CA GLN A 282 21.96 20.81 -11.85
C GLN A 282 21.91 22.19 -12.50
N ASP A 283 21.54 22.28 -13.79
CA ASP A 283 21.40 23.54 -14.53
C ASP A 283 20.08 24.28 -14.24
N CYS A 284 19.22 23.77 -13.35
CA CYS A 284 18.00 24.48 -12.94
C CYS A 284 18.35 25.72 -12.08
N PRO A 285 17.64 26.85 -12.25
CA PRO A 285 17.94 28.09 -11.55
C PRO A 285 17.92 27.90 -10.03
N ALA A 286 18.83 28.58 -9.32
CA ALA A 286 19.08 28.37 -7.89
C ALA A 286 17.84 28.52 -7.00
N GLU A 287 16.80 29.25 -7.41
CA GLU A 287 15.52 29.33 -6.69
C GLU A 287 14.63 28.08 -6.87
N ALA A 288 14.71 27.40 -8.02
CA ALA A 288 14.07 26.10 -8.26
C ALA A 288 14.91 24.94 -7.70
N ALA A 289 16.24 25.07 -7.72
CA ALA A 289 17.17 24.10 -7.13
C ALA A 289 17.21 24.21 -5.60
N ALA A 290 17.04 25.40 -5.00
CA ALA A 290 16.94 25.59 -3.54
C ALA A 290 15.74 24.89 -2.93
N VAL A 291 14.67 24.62 -3.67
CA VAL A 291 13.57 23.78 -3.16
C VAL A 291 13.95 22.29 -3.17
N SER A 292 14.95 21.87 -3.95
CA SER A 292 15.37 20.47 -4.08
C SER A 292 16.66 20.09 -3.32
N SER A 293 17.50 21.06 -2.97
CA SER A 293 18.77 20.82 -2.25
C SER A 293 18.89 21.55 -0.90
N THR A 294 17.84 22.26 -0.48
CA THR A 294 17.73 22.75 0.90
C THR A 294 16.67 21.94 1.63
N GLU A 295 17.08 20.75 2.07
CA GLU A 295 16.58 20.32 3.37
C GLU A 295 16.95 21.37 4.41
N ASN A 296 16.02 21.58 5.35
CA ASN A 296 16.24 22.19 6.65
C ASN A 296 16.45 23.71 6.64
N THR A 297 15.36 24.45 6.48
CA THR A 297 14.79 25.31 7.55
C THR A 297 13.65 26.12 6.98
N VAL A 298 12.45 25.52 6.87
CA VAL A 298 11.26 26.37 6.90
C VAL A 298 11.24 26.94 8.32
N VAL A 299 11.61 28.21 8.48
CA VAL A 299 11.44 28.91 9.75
C VAL A 299 9.94 29.01 9.97
N LEU A 300 9.37 28.01 10.63
CA LEU A 300 7.96 28.05 11.00
C LEU A 300 7.76 29.19 11.99
N ASP A 301 6.78 30.05 11.68
CA ASP A 301 6.33 31.04 12.63
C ASP A 301 5.75 30.36 13.88
N ASP A 302 5.72 31.08 15.00
CA ASP A 302 5.22 30.54 16.27
C ASP A 302 3.78 30.00 16.17
N LYS A 303 3.01 30.50 15.19
CA LYS A 303 1.66 30.04 14.91
C LYS A 303 1.66 28.65 14.27
N ALA A 304 2.46 28.42 13.23
CA ALA A 304 2.61 27.12 12.60
C ALA A 304 3.21 26.09 13.57
N ARG A 305 4.17 26.47 14.41
CA ARG A 305 4.72 25.59 15.46
C ARG A 305 3.63 25.12 16.44
N LYS A 306 2.82 26.05 16.96
CA LYS A 306 1.68 25.72 17.84
C LYS A 306 0.64 24.85 17.14
N LEU A 307 0.39 25.10 15.86
CA LEU A 307 -0.54 24.31 15.06
C LEU A 307 -0.07 22.85 14.96
N VAL A 308 1.20 22.65 14.63
CA VAL A 308 1.79 21.33 14.49
C VAL A 308 1.86 20.61 15.84
N GLU A 309 2.27 21.30 16.91
CA GLU A 309 2.27 20.72 18.26
C GLU A 309 0.87 20.26 18.69
N SER A 310 -0.15 21.09 18.39
CA SER A 310 -1.55 20.75 18.66
C SER A 310 -2.02 19.55 17.84
N ASP A 311 -1.69 19.48 16.54
CA ASP A 311 -2.03 18.35 15.67
C ASP A 311 -1.44 17.03 16.17
N TRP A 312 -0.14 17.03 16.50
CA TRP A 312 0.56 15.87 17.06
C TRP A 312 -0.01 15.43 18.40
N SER A 313 -0.28 16.38 19.29
CA SER A 313 -0.87 16.09 20.60
C SER A 313 -2.28 15.51 20.47
N SER A 314 -3.11 16.06 19.59
CA SER A 314 -4.47 15.57 19.35
C SER A 314 -4.47 14.18 18.71
N ALA A 315 -3.64 13.96 17.68
CA ALA A 315 -3.49 12.65 17.04
C ALA A 315 -3.01 11.59 18.03
N ALA A 316 -1.96 11.88 18.80
CA ALA A 316 -1.45 10.97 19.82
C ALA A 316 -2.50 10.65 20.89
N SER A 317 -3.28 11.66 21.32
CA SER A 317 -4.38 11.45 22.28
C SER A 317 -5.47 10.54 21.72
N PHE A 318 -5.88 10.75 20.47
CA PHE A 318 -6.85 9.91 19.78
C PHE A 318 -6.36 8.47 19.61
N VAL A 319 -5.12 8.29 19.18
CA VAL A 319 -4.49 6.97 19.02
C VAL A 319 -4.48 6.24 20.37
N ASN A 320 -4.05 6.92 21.43
CA ASN A 320 -4.02 6.35 22.77
C ASN A 320 -5.41 5.93 23.26
N GLN A 321 -6.41 6.80 23.13
CA GLN A 321 -7.79 6.48 23.53
C GLN A 321 -8.35 5.31 22.73
N THR A 322 -8.08 5.26 21.42
CA THR A 322 -8.51 4.14 20.57
C THR A 322 -7.85 2.83 21.00
N LEU A 323 -6.52 2.81 21.15
CA LEU A 323 -5.77 1.60 21.51
C LEU A 323 -6.08 1.13 22.93
N ILE A 324 -6.34 2.05 23.85
CA ILE A 324 -6.84 1.70 25.18
C ILE A 324 -8.24 1.12 25.05
N ASN A 325 -9.15 1.68 24.27
CA ASN A 325 -10.52 1.16 24.23
C ASN A 325 -10.71 -0.07 23.33
N ASP A 326 -9.68 -0.51 22.61
CA ASP A 326 -9.75 -1.67 21.73
C ASP A 326 -9.95 -2.97 22.52
N ALA A 327 -10.95 -3.76 22.11
CA ALA A 327 -11.25 -5.06 22.71
C ALA A 327 -10.12 -6.09 22.48
N LYS A 328 -9.32 -5.93 21.42
CA LYS A 328 -8.21 -6.83 21.05
C LYS A 328 -6.85 -6.34 21.58
N ARG A 329 -6.81 -5.30 22.42
CA ARG A 329 -5.55 -4.73 22.92
C ARG A 329 -4.72 -5.74 23.71
N SER A 330 -3.42 -5.73 23.47
CA SER A 330 -2.40 -6.34 24.34
C SER A 330 -1.97 -5.35 25.44
N ALA A 331 -1.23 -5.84 26.44
CA ALA A 331 -0.65 -4.99 27.50
C ALA A 331 0.23 -3.86 26.92
N TRP A 332 0.90 -4.12 25.80
CA TRP A 332 1.83 -3.20 25.15
C TRP A 332 1.22 -2.38 24.01
N SER A 333 -0.08 -2.54 23.72
CA SER A 333 -0.69 -1.91 22.54
C SER A 333 -0.61 -0.39 22.57
N SER A 334 -0.71 0.20 23.77
CA SER A 334 -0.69 1.65 23.97
C SER A 334 0.62 2.17 24.58
N ALA A 335 1.70 1.38 24.57
CA ALA A 335 2.97 1.75 25.20
C ALA A 335 3.69 2.90 24.48
N ARG A 336 3.43 3.10 23.18
CA ARG A 336 4.02 4.12 22.28
C ARG A 336 5.54 4.07 22.12
N VAL A 337 6.24 3.31 22.97
CA VAL A 337 7.63 2.88 22.77
C VAL A 337 7.62 1.53 22.07
N LEU A 338 8.47 1.38 21.06
CA LEU A 338 8.62 0.14 20.31
C LEU A 338 9.46 -0.85 21.12
N LEU A 339 8.96 -2.08 21.27
CA LEU A 339 9.56 -3.14 22.07
C LEU A 339 9.52 -4.47 21.30
N ASP A 340 10.55 -5.31 21.46
CA ASP A 340 10.58 -6.66 20.89
C ASP A 340 9.35 -7.50 21.33
N GLU A 341 8.82 -7.29 22.54
CA GLU A 341 7.58 -7.95 23.03
C GLU A 341 6.36 -7.69 22.15
N GLN A 342 6.34 -6.61 21.37
CA GLN A 342 5.26 -6.34 20.41
C GLN A 342 5.43 -7.15 19.11
N LEU A 343 6.63 -7.67 18.86
CA LEU A 343 7.07 -8.31 17.61
C LEU A 343 7.27 -9.82 17.74
N GLU A 344 7.32 -10.38 18.95
CA GLU A 344 7.60 -11.80 19.25
C GLU A 344 6.80 -12.83 18.43
N LYS A 345 5.64 -12.45 17.91
CA LYS A 345 4.76 -13.34 17.12
C LYS A 345 5.16 -13.46 15.65
N PHE A 346 6.11 -12.65 15.18
CA PHE A 346 6.49 -12.54 13.78
C PHE A 346 7.91 -13.07 13.58
N SER A 347 8.09 -13.90 12.56
CA SER A 347 9.41 -14.43 12.18
C SER A 347 10.29 -13.38 11.54
N ASP A 348 9.69 -12.51 10.71
CA ASP A 348 10.38 -11.39 10.06
C ASP A 348 9.55 -10.11 10.28
N PRO A 349 9.74 -9.41 11.41
CA PRO A 349 8.92 -8.24 11.75
C PRO A 349 8.92 -7.15 10.67
N GLN A 350 10.07 -6.91 10.02
CA GLN A 350 10.20 -5.85 9.01
C GLN A 350 9.24 -6.07 7.85
N ARG A 351 9.14 -7.31 7.38
CA ARG A 351 8.25 -7.69 6.30
C ARG A 351 6.81 -7.91 6.76
N ASP A 352 6.65 -8.56 7.91
CA ASP A 352 5.39 -9.16 8.31
C ASP A 352 4.45 -8.16 9.00
N CYS A 353 4.99 -7.18 9.74
CA CYS A 353 4.17 -6.34 10.62
C CYS A 353 4.57 -4.86 10.72
N LEU A 354 5.80 -4.47 10.37
CA LEU A 354 6.22 -3.07 10.49
C LEU A 354 5.77 -2.24 9.29
N LEU A 355 4.92 -1.26 9.56
CA LEU A 355 4.41 -0.32 8.56
C LEU A 355 5.40 0.84 8.39
N THR A 356 6.51 0.58 7.72
CA THR A 356 7.45 1.63 7.33
C THR A 356 6.95 2.39 6.10
N VAL A 357 7.58 3.53 5.78
CA VAL A 357 7.19 4.32 4.60
C VAL A 357 7.42 3.52 3.33
N SER A 358 8.59 2.89 3.23
CA SER A 358 8.95 2.04 2.09
C SER A 358 8.04 0.82 1.97
N ALA A 359 7.77 0.12 3.07
CA ALA A 359 6.90 -1.05 3.09
C ALA A 359 5.48 -0.71 2.65
N LEU A 360 4.87 0.35 3.23
CA LEU A 360 3.53 0.77 2.86
C LEU A 360 3.45 1.23 1.40
N HIS A 361 4.45 1.98 0.92
CA HIS A 361 4.48 2.41 -0.47
C HIS A 361 4.54 1.21 -1.43
N ALA A 362 5.44 0.25 -1.17
CA ALA A 362 5.59 -0.96 -1.98
C ALA A 362 4.31 -1.83 -1.97
N SER A 363 3.72 -2.04 -0.78
CA SER A 363 2.45 -2.76 -0.64
C SER A 363 1.31 -2.05 -1.37
N MET A 364 1.20 -0.73 -1.27
CA MET A 364 0.18 0.04 -1.99
C MET A 364 0.39 -0.02 -3.51
N GLU A 365 1.62 0.14 -4.02
CA GLU A 365 1.89 -0.05 -5.46
C GLU A 365 1.48 -1.46 -5.94
N ALA A 366 1.80 -2.50 -5.16
CA ALA A 366 1.44 -3.87 -5.50
C ALA A 366 -0.08 -4.07 -5.51
N MET A 367 -0.80 -3.56 -4.50
CA MET A 367 -2.25 -3.70 -4.40
C MET A 367 -2.97 -2.84 -5.45
N LEU A 368 -2.45 -1.67 -5.79
CA LEU A 368 -3.02 -0.84 -6.86
C LEU A 368 -2.91 -1.49 -8.23
N ARG A 369 -1.91 -2.34 -8.50
CA ARG A 369 -1.87 -3.12 -9.74
C ARG A 369 -3.01 -4.14 -9.86
N LEU A 370 -3.63 -4.52 -8.74
CA LEU A 370 -4.80 -5.39 -8.74
C LEU A 370 -6.09 -4.61 -8.98
N HIS A 371 -6.09 -3.29 -8.80
CA HIS A 371 -7.28 -2.44 -8.75
C HIS A 371 -7.21 -1.29 -9.76
N ILE A 372 -8.26 -1.10 -10.56
CA ILE A 372 -8.23 -0.04 -11.59
C ILE A 372 -8.72 1.30 -11.04
N ASN A 373 -9.71 1.27 -10.14
CA ASN A 373 -10.52 2.45 -9.83
C ASN A 373 -10.72 2.67 -8.32
N CYS A 374 -9.83 2.14 -7.47
CA CYS A 374 -10.04 2.26 -6.03
C CYS A 374 -9.92 3.72 -5.55
N PHE A 375 -8.97 4.48 -6.10
CA PHE A 375 -8.81 5.91 -5.82
C PHE A 375 -9.08 6.73 -7.09
N PRO A 376 -9.57 7.97 -6.96
CA PRO A 376 -9.64 8.90 -8.08
C PRO A 376 -8.22 9.19 -8.60
N LEU A 377 -8.11 9.49 -9.89
CA LEU A 377 -6.83 9.79 -10.53
C LEU A 377 -6.67 11.31 -10.67
N ASP A 378 -5.45 11.81 -10.53
CA ASP A 378 -5.12 13.21 -10.81
C ASP A 378 -5.00 13.46 -12.32
N GLY A 379 -4.73 14.71 -12.72
CA GLY A 379 -4.54 15.08 -14.13
C GLY A 379 -3.35 14.39 -14.82
N ASN A 380 -2.50 13.67 -14.08
CA ASN A 380 -1.39 12.87 -14.61
C ASN A 380 -1.70 11.36 -14.57
N GLY A 381 -2.94 10.97 -14.26
CA GLY A 381 -3.35 9.57 -14.15
C GLY A 381 -2.81 8.85 -12.91
N GLN A 382 -2.35 9.57 -11.89
CA GLN A 382 -1.85 8.99 -10.63
C GLN A 382 -2.96 8.94 -9.57
N PRO A 383 -3.03 7.90 -8.73
CA PRO A 383 -4.06 7.80 -7.70
C PRO A 383 -3.88 8.87 -6.62
N VAL A 384 -4.95 9.61 -6.36
CA VAL A 384 -5.06 10.60 -5.28
C VAL A 384 -5.42 9.87 -3.99
N ILE A 385 -4.37 9.42 -3.29
CA ILE A 385 -4.49 8.70 -2.02
C ILE A 385 -4.53 9.73 -0.88
N PRO A 386 -5.52 9.67 0.03
CA PRO A 386 -5.54 10.50 1.23
C PRO A 386 -4.31 10.29 2.11
N ALA A 387 -3.95 11.31 2.89
CA ALA A 387 -2.76 11.26 3.74
C ALA A 387 -2.82 10.09 4.76
N VAL A 388 -1.70 9.42 4.99
CA VAL A 388 -1.56 8.34 5.98
C VAL A 388 -0.61 8.78 7.07
N TYR A 389 -1.14 8.85 8.30
CA TYR A 389 -0.38 9.08 9.52
C TYR A 389 0.11 7.75 10.05
N ILE A 390 1.43 7.56 10.07
CA ILE A 390 2.05 6.42 10.75
C ILE A 390 2.39 6.88 12.17
N GLU A 391 1.79 6.22 13.15
CA GLU A 391 1.85 6.60 14.56
C GLU A 391 2.40 5.43 15.40
N PRO A 392 3.24 5.68 16.41
CA PRO A 392 3.70 4.62 17.31
C PRO A 392 2.50 3.90 17.96
N GLY A 393 2.48 2.58 17.96
CA GLY A 393 1.34 1.82 18.47
C GLY A 393 1.18 0.49 17.76
N VAL A 394 0.17 -0.28 18.18
CA VAL A 394 -0.02 -1.66 17.73
C VAL A 394 -1.45 -1.91 17.28
N GLY A 395 -1.65 -2.32 16.02
CA GLY A 395 -2.90 -2.90 15.53
C GLY A 395 -4.04 -1.94 15.19
N MET A 396 -3.77 -0.65 15.05
CA MET A 396 -4.79 0.33 14.66
C MET A 396 -4.64 0.72 13.19
N LEU A 397 -5.77 0.78 12.48
CA LEU A 397 -5.89 1.45 11.19
C LEU A 397 -7.30 2.02 11.09
N LYS A 398 -7.41 3.35 11.02
CA LYS A 398 -8.68 4.07 11.00
C LYS A 398 -8.72 5.15 9.92
N TRP A 399 -9.91 5.36 9.38
CA TRP A 399 -10.23 6.49 8.51
C TRP A 399 -10.85 7.63 9.33
N MET A 400 -10.41 8.85 9.07
CA MET A 400 -10.84 10.08 9.76
C MET A 400 -11.30 11.16 8.77
N ASP A 401 -12.02 10.74 7.73
CA ASP A 401 -12.60 11.57 6.64
C ASP A 401 -11.62 12.22 5.66
N ASP A 402 -10.47 12.73 6.12
CA ASP A 402 -9.47 13.37 5.26
C ASP A 402 -8.10 12.66 5.29
N ARG A 403 -7.92 11.71 6.20
CA ARG A 403 -6.67 10.96 6.39
C ARG A 403 -6.90 9.60 7.04
N TYR A 404 -5.91 8.74 6.88
CA TYR A 404 -5.77 7.50 7.63
C TYR A 404 -4.86 7.71 8.83
N ILE A 405 -5.16 7.02 9.93
CA ILE A 405 -4.25 6.88 11.06
C ILE A 405 -3.95 5.40 11.25
N ALA A 406 -2.69 5.04 11.03
CA ALA A 406 -2.18 3.70 11.08
C ALA A 406 -1.13 3.56 12.20
N SER A 407 -1.23 2.50 12.99
CA SER A 407 -0.18 2.11 13.92
C SER A 407 1.06 1.64 13.15
N PHE A 408 2.25 1.92 13.70
CA PHE A 408 3.50 1.44 13.13
C PHE A 408 3.58 -0.10 13.13
N VAL A 409 3.13 -0.76 14.20
CA VAL A 409 3.06 -2.23 14.24
C VAL A 409 1.67 -2.68 13.84
N GLN A 410 1.55 -3.42 12.75
CA GLN A 410 0.31 -4.05 12.31
C GLN A 410 0.17 -5.43 12.94
N THR A 411 -1.06 -5.81 13.28
CA THR A 411 -1.36 -7.12 13.91
C THR A 411 -2.19 -8.04 13.03
N GLU A 412 -2.53 -7.58 11.83
CA GLU A 412 -3.28 -8.38 10.87
C GLU A 412 -2.41 -9.56 10.42
N PRO A 413 -2.89 -10.80 10.56
CA PRO A 413 -2.12 -11.97 10.17
C PRO A 413 -2.02 -12.04 8.64
N GLY A 414 -0.80 -12.22 8.13
CA GLY A 414 -0.56 -12.47 6.71
C GLY A 414 -1.34 -13.70 6.19
N ARG A 415 -1.56 -13.73 4.88
CA ARG A 415 -2.30 -14.79 4.18
C ARG A 415 -1.42 -15.39 3.09
N GLN A 416 -1.34 -16.71 3.04
CA GLN A 416 -0.51 -17.42 2.06
C GLN A 416 -1.37 -18.01 0.95
N GLY A 417 -1.03 -17.71 -0.29
CA GLY A 417 -1.73 -18.18 -1.49
C GLY A 417 -0.74 -18.73 -2.53
N SER A 418 -1.25 -19.44 -3.53
CA SER A 418 -0.41 -20.02 -4.60
C SER A 418 0.05 -18.97 -5.62
N GLU A 419 -0.79 -17.98 -5.89
CA GLU A 419 -0.52 -16.90 -6.85
C GLU A 419 -0.17 -15.58 -6.13
N LEU A 420 -0.85 -15.30 -5.03
CA LEU A 420 -0.68 -14.09 -4.24
C LEU A 420 -0.62 -14.43 -2.75
N SER A 421 0.53 -14.19 -2.14
CA SER A 421 0.71 -14.18 -0.68
C SER A 421 0.79 -12.74 -0.19
N LEU A 422 0.04 -12.44 0.87
CA LEU A 422 -0.08 -11.12 1.47
C LEU A 422 0.58 -11.13 2.85
N SER A 423 1.53 -10.23 3.10
CA SER A 423 2.03 -9.94 4.45
C SER A 423 0.97 -9.19 5.28
N GLY A 424 1.25 -8.94 6.56
CA GLY A 424 0.41 -8.05 7.37
C GLY A 424 0.41 -6.60 6.85
N THR A 425 1.51 -6.14 6.25
CA THR A 425 1.60 -4.82 5.60
C THR A 425 0.76 -4.75 4.33
N ASP A 426 0.73 -5.82 3.52
CA ASP A 426 -0.14 -5.90 2.34
C ASP A 426 -1.63 -5.89 2.74
N ILE A 427 -1.98 -6.55 3.84
CA ILE A 427 -3.34 -6.53 4.37
C ILE A 427 -3.70 -5.12 4.88
N ALA A 428 -2.75 -4.40 5.49
CA ALA A 428 -2.97 -3.00 5.88
C ALA A 428 -3.22 -2.10 4.65
N ALA A 429 -2.48 -2.30 3.54
CA ALA A 429 -2.70 -1.60 2.28
C ALA A 429 -4.10 -1.90 1.70
N LEU A 430 -4.51 -3.17 1.63
CA LEU A 430 -5.88 -3.53 1.24
C LEU A 430 -6.93 -2.94 2.18
N ARG A 431 -6.64 -2.85 3.48
CA ARG A 431 -7.55 -2.27 4.46
C ARG A 431 -7.71 -0.76 4.26
N ILE A 432 -6.65 -0.04 3.88
CA ILE A 432 -6.73 1.38 3.47
C ILE A 432 -7.68 1.54 2.28
N MET A 433 -7.54 0.70 1.26
CA MET A 433 -8.40 0.66 0.08
C MET A 433 -9.86 0.35 0.44
N GLY A 434 -10.08 -0.69 1.25
CA GLY A 434 -11.42 -1.07 1.71
C GLY A 434 -12.08 0.03 2.54
N LEU A 435 -11.34 0.69 3.43
CA LEU A 435 -11.83 1.83 4.20
C LEU A 435 -12.18 3.02 3.29
N PHE A 436 -11.41 3.25 2.22
CA PHE A 436 -11.73 4.27 1.22
C PHE A 436 -13.05 3.97 0.53
N LEU A 437 -13.28 2.73 0.09
CA LEU A 437 -14.53 2.29 -0.51
C LEU A 437 -15.69 2.41 0.49
N ALA A 438 -15.44 2.07 1.75
CA ALA A 438 -16.43 2.11 2.83
C ALA A 438 -16.70 3.51 3.42
N ARG A 439 -16.06 4.56 2.88
CA ARG A 439 -16.18 5.93 3.43
C ARG A 439 -17.58 6.52 3.29
N GLY A 440 -18.33 6.08 2.26
CA GLY A 440 -19.64 6.64 1.93
C GLY A 440 -20.64 6.57 3.08
N ASP A 441 -21.52 7.57 3.15
CA ASP A 441 -22.64 7.56 4.07
C ASP A 441 -23.70 6.55 3.64
N ILE A 442 -24.37 5.97 4.63
CA ILE A 442 -25.51 5.06 4.41
C ILE A 442 -26.79 5.89 4.25
N PHE A 443 -26.93 6.97 5.02
CA PHE A 443 -28.11 7.85 5.04
C PHE A 443 -27.70 9.31 4.85
N ASN A 444 -28.49 10.06 4.08
CA ASN A 444 -28.34 11.50 3.95
C ASN A 444 -28.84 12.22 5.22
N TYR A 445 -28.71 13.55 5.24
CA TYR A 445 -29.15 14.38 6.37
C TYR A 445 -30.66 14.34 6.65
N ARG A 446 -31.46 13.82 5.71
CA ARG A 446 -32.91 13.62 5.85
C ARG A 446 -33.26 12.22 6.36
N GLY A 447 -32.26 11.35 6.57
CA GLY A 447 -32.45 9.95 6.96
C GLY A 447 -32.83 9.04 5.80
N GLU A 448 -32.76 9.52 4.55
CA GLU A 448 -32.99 8.69 3.36
C GLU A 448 -31.70 7.98 2.98
N ARG A 449 -31.81 6.75 2.50
CA ARG A 449 -30.65 5.97 2.08
C ARG A 449 -29.97 6.62 0.88
N VAL A 450 -28.66 6.81 0.95
CA VAL A 450 -27.88 7.40 -0.14
C VAL A 450 -27.89 6.44 -1.33
N SER A 451 -28.17 6.94 -2.53
CA SER A 451 -28.03 6.19 -3.77
C SER A 451 -26.57 6.22 -4.23
N ASP A 452 -26.12 5.16 -4.91
CA ASP A 452 -24.77 5.05 -5.48
C ASP A 452 -23.60 5.20 -4.48
N SER A 453 -23.82 4.85 -3.21
CA SER A 453 -22.78 4.71 -2.19
C SER A 453 -22.51 3.23 -1.91
N PHE A 454 -21.23 2.83 -1.90
CA PHE A 454 -20.83 1.45 -1.60
C PHE A 454 -21.43 0.97 -0.28
N MET A 455 -21.24 1.72 0.82
CA MET A 455 -21.79 1.33 2.12
C MET A 455 -23.31 1.41 2.14
N ALA A 456 -23.89 2.39 1.45
CA ALA A 456 -25.33 2.46 1.35
C ALA A 456 -25.88 1.23 0.64
N GLU A 457 -25.25 0.65 -0.38
CA GLU A 457 -25.74 -0.61 -0.97
C GLU A 457 -25.39 -1.83 -0.11
N TYR A 458 -24.19 -1.83 0.49
CA TYR A 458 -23.63 -2.95 1.24
C TYR A 458 -24.34 -3.25 2.56
N ALA A 459 -24.74 -2.22 3.32
CA ALA A 459 -25.22 -2.32 4.70
C ALA A 459 -26.62 -2.99 4.88
N GLY A 460 -27.08 -3.82 3.94
CA GLY A 460 -28.31 -4.62 4.07
C GLY A 460 -29.60 -3.88 3.73
N HIS A 461 -30.64 -4.58 3.28
CA HIS A 461 -31.96 -3.98 2.99
C HIS A 461 -32.83 -3.95 4.25
N ILE A 462 -33.52 -2.84 4.49
CA ILE A 462 -34.60 -2.77 5.48
C ILE A 462 -35.85 -3.35 4.82
N GLU A 463 -36.25 -4.56 5.22
CA GLU A 463 -37.54 -5.11 4.84
C GLU A 463 -38.59 -4.72 5.89
N GLN A 464 -39.64 -4.05 5.45
CA GLN A 464 -40.84 -3.85 6.26
C GLN A 464 -41.74 -5.08 6.12
N LYS A 465 -41.78 -5.92 7.15
CA LYS A 465 -42.75 -7.02 7.24
C LYS A 465 -43.99 -6.55 7.99
N ALA A 466 -45.16 -6.77 7.40
CA ALA A 466 -46.42 -6.61 8.11
C ALA A 466 -46.58 -7.76 9.12
N VAL A 467 -46.63 -7.43 10.41
CA VAL A 467 -46.86 -8.38 11.49
C VAL A 467 -48.27 -8.19 12.02
N VAL A 468 -49.06 -9.25 11.94
CA VAL A 468 -50.38 -9.30 12.56
C VAL A 468 -50.21 -9.90 13.96
N LYS A 469 -50.37 -9.09 15.00
CA LYS A 469 -50.38 -9.55 16.40
C LYS A 469 -51.82 -9.67 16.89
N PHE A 470 -52.20 -10.84 17.38
CA PHE A 470 -53.45 -11.03 18.10
C PHE A 470 -53.22 -10.70 19.57
N THR A 471 -53.88 -9.66 20.07
CA THR A 471 -53.75 -9.23 21.47
C THR A 471 -55.06 -9.33 22.22
N GLY A 472 -55.00 -9.88 23.44
CA GLY A 472 -56.11 -9.99 24.39
C GLY A 472 -56.95 -11.26 24.26
N ALA A 473 -57.75 -11.56 25.30
CA ALA A 473 -58.64 -12.73 25.36
C ALA A 473 -59.71 -12.78 24.25
N SER A 474 -59.97 -11.65 23.60
CA SER A 474 -60.92 -11.50 22.48
C SER A 474 -60.27 -11.55 21.08
N LYS A 475 -58.97 -11.87 20.96
CA LYS A 475 -58.22 -11.97 19.69
C LYS A 475 -58.46 -10.79 18.74
N LYS A 476 -58.38 -9.55 19.23
CA LYS A 476 -58.45 -8.38 18.35
C LYS A 476 -57.19 -8.32 17.48
N LEU A 477 -57.40 -8.15 16.17
CA LEU A 477 -56.35 -7.99 15.16
C LEU A 477 -55.68 -6.63 15.35
N SER A 478 -54.39 -6.63 15.67
CA SER A 478 -53.55 -5.43 15.58
C SER A 478 -52.56 -5.59 14.43
N TYR A 479 -52.57 -4.63 13.51
CA TYR A 479 -51.58 -4.51 12.45
C TYR A 479 -50.41 -3.69 12.96
N GLY A 480 -49.22 -4.27 12.93
CA GLY A 480 -47.97 -3.57 13.17
C GLY A 480 -46.99 -3.82 12.02
N THR A 481 -46.20 -2.82 11.67
CA THR A 481 -45.08 -2.98 10.74
C THR A 481 -43.84 -3.29 11.56
N SER A 482 -43.18 -4.43 11.32
CA SER A 482 -41.84 -4.68 11.85
C SER A 482 -40.81 -4.44 10.75
N THR A 483 -39.84 -3.58 11.02
CA THR A 483 -38.64 -3.44 10.20
C THR A 483 -37.64 -4.52 10.58
N GLU A 484 -37.24 -5.36 9.63
CA GLU A 484 -36.15 -6.33 9.80
C GLU A 484 -35.03 -5.96 8.83
N GLU A 485 -33.82 -5.79 9.35
CA GLU A 485 -32.63 -5.54 8.54
C GLU A 485 -32.07 -6.89 8.07
N LYS A 486 -32.17 -7.17 6.78
CA LYS A 486 -31.60 -8.38 6.18
C LYS A 486 -30.21 -8.09 5.65
N ASP A 487 -29.27 -8.98 5.97
CA ASP A 487 -27.88 -8.95 5.50
C ASP A 487 -27.13 -7.65 5.91
N GLY A 488 -27.48 -7.10 7.07
CA GLY A 488 -26.80 -5.94 7.66
C GLY A 488 -25.32 -6.22 7.89
N ALA A 489 -24.48 -5.22 7.67
CA ALA A 489 -23.03 -5.31 7.83
C ALA A 489 -22.48 -3.98 8.35
N SER A 490 -21.56 -4.05 9.30
CA SER A 490 -20.78 -2.88 9.72
C SER A 490 -19.77 -2.48 8.63
N ARG A 491 -19.17 -1.29 8.76
CA ARG A 491 -18.05 -0.88 7.89
C ARG A 491 -16.87 -1.83 8.05
N GLU A 492 -16.57 -2.25 9.28
CA GLU A 492 -15.52 -3.23 9.56
C GLU A 492 -15.78 -4.57 8.87
N ASP A 493 -17.04 -5.06 8.88
CA ASP A 493 -17.40 -6.29 8.18
C ASP A 493 -17.22 -6.15 6.66
N ALA A 494 -17.65 -5.02 6.09
CA ALA A 494 -17.51 -4.75 4.66
C ALA A 494 -16.04 -4.74 4.21
N VAL A 495 -15.16 -4.12 5.01
CA VAL A 495 -13.72 -4.08 4.73
C VAL A 495 -13.09 -5.46 4.85
N LEU A 496 -13.46 -6.26 5.85
CA LEU A 496 -12.95 -7.63 6.01
C LEU A 496 -13.43 -8.55 4.89
N ASP A 497 -14.70 -8.47 4.51
CA ASP A 497 -15.26 -9.23 3.40
C ASP A 497 -14.59 -8.83 2.07
N TYR A 498 -14.29 -7.55 1.87
CA TYR A 498 -13.50 -7.07 0.74
C TYR A 498 -12.10 -7.72 0.71
N ILE A 499 -11.34 -7.68 1.81
CA ILE A 499 -9.99 -8.29 1.87
C ILE A 499 -10.06 -9.80 1.59
N ASP A 500 -11.04 -10.48 2.20
CA ASP A 500 -11.30 -11.91 2.00
C ASP A 500 -11.62 -12.24 0.55
N PHE A 501 -12.43 -11.40 -0.09
CA PHE A 501 -12.81 -11.56 -1.49
C PHE A 501 -11.63 -11.36 -2.44
N ILE A 502 -10.86 -10.27 -2.29
CA ILE A 502 -9.69 -9.99 -3.13
C ILE A 502 -8.66 -11.12 -3.04
N PHE A 503 -8.37 -11.58 -1.82
CA PHE A 503 -7.42 -12.66 -1.60
C PHE A 503 -7.89 -13.98 -2.25
N ALA A 504 -9.16 -14.33 -2.09
CA ALA A 504 -9.71 -15.56 -2.66
C ALA A 504 -9.69 -15.53 -4.20
N VAL A 505 -10.18 -14.45 -4.80
CA VAL A 505 -10.27 -14.32 -6.26
C VAL A 505 -8.88 -14.26 -6.91
N SER A 506 -7.94 -13.54 -6.30
CA SER A 506 -6.58 -13.43 -6.83
C SER A 506 -5.84 -14.77 -6.85
N ASN A 507 -6.21 -15.71 -5.98
CA ASN A 507 -5.65 -17.05 -5.89
C ASN A 507 -6.52 -18.13 -6.55
N GLY A 508 -7.63 -17.77 -7.22
CA GLY A 508 -8.56 -18.76 -7.79
C GLY A 508 -9.25 -19.66 -6.75
N LEU A 509 -9.30 -19.24 -5.49
CA LEU A 509 -9.93 -19.96 -4.39
C LEU A 509 -11.45 -19.70 -4.34
N PRO A 510 -12.25 -20.62 -3.78
CA PRO A 510 -13.67 -20.37 -3.56
C PRO A 510 -13.87 -19.21 -2.58
N VAL A 511 -14.77 -18.29 -2.94
CA VAL A 511 -15.12 -17.15 -2.08
C VAL A 511 -15.73 -17.65 -0.76
N PRO A 512 -15.37 -17.07 0.40
CA PRO A 512 -15.93 -17.49 1.68
C PRO A 512 -17.46 -17.47 1.70
N LYS A 513 -18.07 -18.56 2.17
CA LYS A 513 -19.54 -18.74 2.20
C LYS A 513 -20.30 -17.69 3.02
N LYS A 514 -19.60 -16.96 3.89
CA LYS A 514 -20.17 -15.86 4.69
C LYS A 514 -20.52 -14.64 3.83
N ILE A 515 -19.88 -14.48 2.67
CA ILE A 515 -20.09 -13.35 1.76
C ILE A 515 -21.23 -13.73 0.81
N SER A 516 -22.36 -13.01 0.90
CA SER A 516 -23.51 -13.28 0.03
C SER A 516 -23.21 -12.90 -1.43
N PRO A 517 -23.82 -13.56 -2.42
CA PRO A 517 -23.68 -13.16 -3.83
C PRO A 517 -24.04 -11.69 -4.08
N ARG A 518 -24.98 -11.14 -3.31
CA ARG A 518 -25.33 -9.71 -3.29
C ARG A 518 -24.12 -8.85 -2.92
N LYS A 519 -23.46 -9.16 -1.79
CA LYS A 519 -22.27 -8.46 -1.31
C LYS A 519 -21.12 -8.55 -2.32
N ILE A 520 -20.93 -9.71 -2.94
CA ILE A 520 -19.94 -9.88 -4.04
C ILE A 520 -20.26 -8.95 -5.21
N GLY A 521 -21.52 -8.92 -5.66
CA GLY A 521 -21.96 -8.03 -6.73
C GLY A 521 -21.75 -6.55 -6.40
N ILE A 522 -22.01 -6.13 -5.16
CA ILE A 522 -21.74 -4.76 -4.72
C ILE A 522 -20.24 -4.48 -4.71
N ILE A 523 -19.39 -5.38 -4.21
CA ILE A 523 -17.93 -5.19 -4.29
C ILE A 523 -17.49 -5.00 -5.74
N LEU A 524 -17.88 -5.90 -6.66
CA LEU A 524 -17.51 -5.82 -8.07
C LEU A 524 -18.14 -4.64 -8.82
N LYS A 525 -19.22 -4.05 -8.29
CA LYS A 525 -19.83 -2.82 -8.83
C LYS A 525 -18.98 -1.58 -8.55
N TYR A 526 -18.28 -1.54 -7.42
CA TYR A 526 -17.47 -0.38 -6.99
C TYR A 526 -15.97 -0.60 -7.15
N CYS A 527 -15.53 -1.84 -7.29
CA CYS A 527 -14.12 -2.22 -7.32
C CYS A 527 -13.82 -3.10 -8.54
N LEU A 528 -13.12 -2.51 -9.51
CA LEU A 528 -12.66 -3.18 -10.72
C LEU A 528 -11.32 -3.86 -10.47
N LEU A 529 -11.25 -5.14 -10.82
CA LEU A 529 -10.07 -5.98 -10.60
C LEU A 529 -9.38 -6.27 -11.92
N LYS A 530 -8.08 -5.93 -12.01
CA LYS A 530 -7.21 -6.07 -13.19
C LYS A 530 -7.68 -5.28 -14.41
N ASP A 531 -8.80 -5.69 -15.00
CA ASP A 531 -9.45 -5.04 -16.14
C ASP A 531 -10.99 -5.22 -16.07
N VAL A 532 -11.72 -4.46 -16.89
CA VAL A 532 -13.19 -4.51 -16.94
C VAL A 532 -13.68 -5.90 -17.38
N TRP A 533 -12.92 -6.58 -18.25
CA TRP A 533 -13.25 -7.90 -18.78
C TRP A 533 -13.16 -8.99 -17.71
N TYR A 534 -12.07 -9.03 -16.96
CA TYR A 534 -11.85 -9.92 -15.83
C TYR A 534 -12.93 -9.71 -14.77
N THR A 535 -13.24 -8.45 -14.46
CA THR A 535 -14.33 -8.10 -13.53
C THR A 535 -15.69 -8.62 -14.03
N SER A 536 -15.98 -8.49 -15.33
CA SER A 536 -17.20 -9.02 -15.94
C SER A 536 -17.30 -10.55 -15.86
N CYS A 537 -16.18 -11.27 -16.04
CA CYS A 537 -16.11 -12.72 -15.84
C CYS A 537 -16.48 -13.11 -14.40
N LEU A 538 -15.96 -12.38 -13.41
CA LEU A 538 -16.29 -12.61 -12.01
C LEU A 538 -17.77 -12.41 -11.70
N ILE A 539 -18.39 -11.36 -12.26
CA ILE A 539 -19.83 -11.09 -12.11
C ILE A 539 -20.64 -12.26 -12.66
N MET A 540 -20.31 -12.71 -13.87
CA MET A 540 -21.04 -13.82 -14.52
C MET A 540 -20.84 -15.16 -13.80
N ARG A 541 -19.65 -15.40 -13.26
CA ARG A 541 -19.34 -16.63 -12.52
C ARG A 541 -19.94 -16.66 -11.12
N LEU A 542 -19.88 -15.56 -10.38
CA LEU A 542 -20.16 -15.54 -8.94
C LEU A 542 -21.52 -14.91 -8.57
N VAL A 543 -22.04 -13.98 -9.38
CA VAL A 543 -23.25 -13.21 -9.04
C VAL A 543 -24.45 -13.67 -9.86
N ALA A 544 -24.31 -13.79 -11.19
CA ALA A 544 -25.39 -14.21 -12.07
C ALA A 544 -26.06 -15.55 -11.72
N PRO A 545 -25.41 -16.54 -11.04
CA PRO A 545 -26.10 -17.76 -10.61
C PRO A 545 -27.18 -17.54 -9.57
N SER A 546 -27.06 -16.47 -8.78
CA SER A 546 -27.93 -16.22 -7.62
C SER A 546 -28.78 -14.97 -7.80
N ASP A 547 -28.26 -13.94 -8.48
CA ASP A 547 -28.94 -12.67 -8.69
C ASP A 547 -28.62 -12.10 -10.08
N MET A 548 -29.47 -12.45 -11.05
CA MET A 548 -29.29 -12.06 -12.44
C MET A 548 -29.60 -10.58 -12.69
N GLU A 549 -30.50 -9.98 -11.91
CA GLU A 549 -30.83 -8.57 -12.05
C GLU A 549 -29.68 -7.69 -11.56
N LEU A 550 -29.05 -8.06 -10.44
CA LEU A 550 -27.84 -7.40 -9.96
C LEU A 550 -26.68 -7.55 -10.95
N ALA A 551 -26.49 -8.75 -11.50
CA ALA A 551 -25.48 -8.98 -12.53
C ALA A 551 -25.71 -8.11 -13.77
N ARG A 552 -26.95 -8.03 -14.28
CA ARG A 552 -27.34 -7.15 -15.39
C ARG A 552 -27.05 -5.69 -15.08
N HIS A 553 -27.50 -5.20 -13.92
CA HIS A 553 -27.32 -3.80 -13.55
C HIS A 553 -25.84 -3.44 -13.39
N THR A 554 -25.04 -4.34 -12.83
CA THR A 554 -23.60 -4.15 -12.67
C THR A 554 -22.90 -4.12 -14.02
N LEU A 555 -23.21 -5.06 -14.93
CA LEU A 555 -22.65 -5.06 -16.29
C LEU A 555 -22.99 -3.80 -17.08
N LEU A 556 -24.23 -3.32 -16.97
CA LEU A 556 -24.63 -2.05 -17.60
C LEU A 556 -23.82 -0.87 -17.03
N LYS A 557 -23.65 -0.81 -15.71
CA LYS A 557 -22.84 0.23 -15.07
C LYS A 557 -21.37 0.18 -15.53
N LEU A 558 -20.78 -1.01 -15.61
CA LEU A 558 -19.43 -1.20 -16.15
C LEU A 558 -19.29 -0.77 -17.60
N ALA A 559 -20.38 -0.88 -18.37
CA ALA A 559 -20.45 -0.47 -19.75
C ALA A 559 -20.91 0.99 -19.94
N HIS A 560 -20.97 1.79 -18.87
CA HIS A 560 -21.51 3.16 -18.91
C HIS A 560 -22.91 3.25 -19.56
N ASP A 561 -23.77 2.29 -19.25
CA ASP A 561 -25.11 2.08 -19.82
C ASP A 561 -25.14 1.87 -21.35
N HIS A 562 -23.99 1.71 -22.00
CA HIS A 562 -23.89 1.30 -23.40
C HIS A 562 -24.22 -0.18 -23.55
N LYS A 563 -25.45 -0.45 -23.95
CA LYS A 563 -26.01 -1.81 -24.07
C LYS A 563 -25.18 -2.72 -24.99
N VAL A 564 -24.62 -2.20 -26.08
CA VAL A 564 -23.77 -2.96 -27.02
C VAL A 564 -22.52 -3.46 -26.29
N HIS A 565 -21.84 -2.57 -25.59
CA HIS A 565 -20.63 -2.89 -24.86
C HIS A 565 -20.90 -3.86 -23.70
N ALA A 566 -22.04 -3.73 -23.02
CA ALA A 566 -22.46 -4.70 -21.99
C ALA A 566 -22.65 -6.13 -22.55
N ILE A 567 -23.13 -6.26 -23.79
CA ILE A 567 -23.23 -7.57 -24.47
C ILE A 567 -21.86 -8.09 -24.87
N GLU A 568 -20.93 -7.22 -25.29
CA GLU A 568 -19.55 -7.62 -25.59
C GLU A 568 -18.84 -8.16 -24.34
N LEU A 569 -18.97 -7.48 -23.19
CA LEU A 569 -18.47 -7.97 -21.90
C LEU A 569 -19.01 -9.36 -21.58
N LEU A 570 -20.32 -9.59 -21.78
CA LEU A 570 -20.95 -10.89 -21.60
C LEU A 570 -20.38 -11.96 -22.55
N ARG A 571 -20.21 -11.61 -23.84
CA ARG A 571 -19.65 -12.54 -24.84
C ARG A 571 -18.24 -12.95 -24.46
N HIS A 572 -17.39 -11.99 -24.09
CA HIS A 572 -16.03 -12.25 -23.65
C HIS A 572 -16.00 -13.16 -22.40
N ALA A 573 -16.90 -12.95 -21.43
CA ALA A 573 -16.98 -13.78 -20.24
C ALA A 573 -17.32 -15.25 -20.56
N ILE A 574 -18.17 -15.50 -21.56
CA ILE A 574 -18.54 -16.84 -22.02
C ILE A 574 -17.37 -17.52 -22.73
N GLU A 575 -16.61 -16.78 -23.53
CA GLU A 575 -15.45 -17.28 -24.28
C GLU A 575 -14.26 -17.56 -23.35
N SER A 576 -14.06 -16.72 -22.33
CA SER A 576 -12.85 -16.72 -21.51
C SER A 576 -12.93 -17.55 -20.23
N ASP A 577 -14.12 -17.73 -19.65
CA ASP A 577 -14.30 -18.52 -18.44
C ASP A 577 -15.08 -19.83 -18.75
N PRO A 578 -14.45 -21.01 -18.67
CA PRO A 578 -15.09 -22.28 -19.01
C PRO A 578 -16.33 -22.60 -18.17
N GLN A 579 -16.41 -22.12 -16.92
CA GLN A 579 -17.58 -22.34 -16.07
C GLN A 579 -18.76 -21.49 -16.53
N VAL A 580 -18.50 -20.25 -16.92
CA VAL A 580 -19.50 -19.36 -17.52
C VAL A 580 -19.94 -19.92 -18.87
N GLY A 581 -18.99 -20.28 -19.74
CA GLY A 581 -19.26 -20.88 -21.04
C GLY A 581 -20.13 -22.14 -20.95
N SER A 582 -19.79 -23.07 -20.06
CA SER A 582 -20.57 -24.29 -19.85
C SER A 582 -22.00 -24.01 -19.40
N ARG A 583 -22.22 -22.99 -18.56
CA ARG A 583 -23.57 -22.64 -18.07
C ARG A 583 -24.47 -22.16 -19.20
N TYR A 584 -23.93 -21.32 -20.07
CA TYR A 584 -24.67 -20.74 -21.19
C TYR A 584 -24.51 -21.53 -22.49
N ARG A 585 -23.99 -22.77 -22.42
CA ARG A 585 -23.76 -23.67 -23.56
C ARG A 585 -22.90 -23.05 -24.67
N ASN A 586 -21.99 -22.15 -24.30
CA ASN A 586 -21.17 -21.35 -25.20
C ASN A 586 -22.00 -20.55 -26.23
N ASP A 587 -23.25 -20.20 -25.90
CA ASP A 587 -24.16 -19.45 -26.75
C ASP A 587 -24.38 -18.04 -26.17
N ALA A 588 -23.67 -17.07 -26.75
CA ALA A 588 -23.75 -15.67 -26.34
C ALA A 588 -25.15 -15.06 -26.58
N ALA A 589 -25.88 -15.52 -27.60
CA ALA A 589 -27.23 -15.02 -27.88
C ALA A 589 -28.22 -15.54 -26.83
N HIS A 590 -28.08 -16.81 -26.44
CA HIS A 590 -28.85 -17.39 -25.34
C HIS A 590 -28.58 -16.65 -24.02
N ALA A 591 -27.31 -16.42 -23.69
CA ALA A 591 -26.92 -15.69 -22.50
C ALA A 591 -27.42 -14.24 -22.50
N ALA A 592 -27.30 -13.53 -23.63
CA ALA A 592 -27.78 -12.16 -23.76
C ALA A 592 -29.30 -12.07 -23.54
N LYS A 593 -30.05 -13.03 -24.08
CA LYS A 593 -31.50 -13.12 -23.85
C LYS A 593 -31.85 -13.43 -22.40
N GLU A 594 -31.07 -14.26 -21.72
CA GLU A 594 -31.29 -14.58 -20.31
C GLU A 594 -30.98 -13.37 -19.41
N VAL A 595 -29.83 -12.72 -19.62
CA VAL A 595 -29.35 -11.60 -18.79
C VAL A 595 -30.09 -10.29 -19.08
N PHE A 596 -30.32 -9.95 -20.36
CA PHE A 596 -30.89 -8.66 -20.76
C PHE A 596 -32.36 -8.74 -21.21
N GLY A 597 -32.92 -9.93 -21.42
CA GLY A 597 -34.33 -10.10 -21.80
C GLY A 597 -34.66 -9.40 -23.12
N LYS A 598 -35.72 -8.58 -23.13
CA LYS A 598 -36.19 -7.85 -24.32
C LYS A 598 -35.15 -6.89 -24.91
N LEU A 599 -34.17 -6.44 -24.11
CA LEU A 599 -33.08 -5.59 -24.59
C LEU A 599 -32.20 -6.34 -25.63
N ALA A 600 -32.02 -7.65 -25.47
CA ALA A 600 -31.23 -8.45 -26.41
C ALA A 600 -31.95 -8.57 -27.76
N ASP A 601 -33.28 -8.67 -27.75
CA ASP A 601 -34.10 -8.73 -28.96
C ASP A 601 -34.07 -7.40 -29.73
N GLU A 602 -34.00 -6.25 -29.04
CA GLU A 602 -33.87 -4.92 -29.67
C GLU A 602 -32.52 -4.74 -30.38
N LEU A 603 -31.43 -5.21 -29.78
CA LEU A 603 -30.09 -5.11 -30.35
C LEU A 603 -29.86 -6.08 -31.51
N THR A 604 -30.44 -7.29 -31.41
CA THR A 604 -30.45 -8.25 -32.54
C THR A 604 -31.17 -7.65 -33.75
N ARG A 605 -32.31 -6.98 -33.53
CA ARG A 605 -33.03 -6.26 -34.60
C ARG A 605 -32.26 -5.05 -35.14
N GLN A 606 -31.53 -4.32 -34.29
CA GLN A 606 -30.69 -3.21 -34.76
C GLN A 606 -29.52 -3.71 -35.62
N ALA A 607 -28.86 -4.80 -35.22
CA ALA A 607 -27.80 -5.44 -36.01
C ALA A 607 -28.32 -6.01 -37.35
N GLU A 608 -29.52 -6.61 -37.36
CA GLU A 608 -30.19 -7.11 -38.57
C GLU A 608 -30.71 -5.99 -39.49
N SER A 609 -30.96 -4.79 -38.96
CA SER A 609 -31.49 -3.65 -39.72
C SER A 609 -30.43 -2.89 -40.53
N GLY A 610 -29.14 -3.23 -40.40
CA GLY A 610 -28.06 -2.65 -41.20
C GLY A 610 -27.82 -1.15 -41.02
N LEU A 611 -28.41 -0.53 -39.99
CA LEU A 611 -28.06 0.84 -39.59
C LEU A 611 -26.75 0.78 -38.82
N ALA A 612 -25.66 1.12 -39.51
CA ALA A 612 -24.35 1.32 -38.89
C ALA A 612 -24.51 2.24 -37.65
N PRO A 613 -23.78 1.98 -36.55
CA PRO A 613 -23.70 2.95 -35.47
C PRO A 613 -23.18 4.24 -36.10
N GLY A 614 -23.99 5.30 -36.02
CA GLY A 614 -23.57 6.62 -36.47
C GLY A 614 -22.24 6.96 -35.82
N GLU A 615 -21.31 7.45 -36.63
CA GLU A 615 -20.04 8.03 -36.22
C GLU A 615 -20.28 9.05 -35.10
N ALA A 616 -20.18 8.58 -33.87
CA ALA A 616 -20.13 9.38 -32.66
C ALA A 616 -19.17 8.66 -31.71
N GLY A 617 -17.89 9.03 -31.80
CA GLY A 617 -16.97 8.90 -30.67
C GLY A 617 -16.11 7.65 -30.58
N GLU A 618 -15.51 7.15 -31.67
CA GLU A 618 -14.34 6.25 -31.56
C GLU A 618 -13.07 6.97 -31.04
N SER A 619 -13.17 8.27 -30.74
CA SER A 619 -12.12 9.08 -30.12
C SER A 619 -12.24 9.21 -28.60
N ASP A 620 -13.42 9.00 -28.01
CA ASP A 620 -13.67 9.38 -26.60
C ASP A 620 -13.73 8.19 -25.64
N ALA A 621 -13.87 6.95 -26.14
CA ALA A 621 -14.03 5.76 -25.29
C ALA A 621 -12.76 5.34 -24.53
N VAL A 622 -11.60 5.89 -24.90
CA VAL A 622 -10.34 5.71 -24.14
C VAL A 622 -10.11 6.86 -23.15
N GLU A 623 -10.76 8.01 -23.33
CA GLU A 623 -10.64 9.18 -22.44
C GLU A 623 -11.76 9.27 -21.37
N THR A 624 -12.89 8.56 -21.53
CA THR A 624 -14.07 8.73 -20.65
C THR A 624 -14.16 7.76 -19.45
N VAL A 625 -13.11 6.97 -19.16
CA VAL A 625 -13.04 6.21 -17.88
C VAL A 625 -12.87 7.15 -16.68
N HIS A 626 -12.49 8.41 -16.90
CA HIS A 626 -12.13 9.36 -15.85
C HIS A 626 -13.29 10.19 -15.27
N ASP A 627 -14.41 10.35 -15.99
CA ASP A 627 -15.43 11.35 -15.64
C ASP A 627 -16.46 10.92 -14.57
N TYR A 628 -16.39 9.69 -14.06
CA TYR A 628 -17.36 9.19 -13.07
C TYR A 628 -16.88 9.21 -11.61
N PHE A 629 -15.64 9.66 -11.34
CA PHE A 629 -15.06 9.62 -9.98
C PHE A 629 -14.85 11.00 -9.32
N ASP A 630 -15.36 12.08 -9.91
CA ASP A 630 -15.53 13.38 -9.24
C ASP A 630 -16.77 13.37 -8.33
N VAL A 631 -16.68 12.66 -7.19
CA VAL A 631 -17.57 12.82 -6.00
C VAL A 631 -16.79 12.67 -4.69
#